data_AF-A0A347VLM8-F1
#
_entry.id   AF-A0A347VLM8-F1
#
_cell.length_a   1.000
_cell.length_b   1.000
_cell.length_c   1.000
_cell.angle_alpha   90.00
_cell.angle_beta   90.00
_cell.angle_gamma   90.00
#
_symmetry.space_group_name_H-M   'P 1'
#
loop_
_entity.id
_entity.type
_entity.pdbx_description
1 polymer ?
#
loop_
_entity_poly.entity_id
_entity_poly.type
_entity_poly.pdbx_seq_one_letter_code
_entity_poly.pdbx_strand_id
1 'polypeptide(L)'
;MSYKKSKKNNSKVIESKRRKNLKLDTKRALKDSKFAGRDSKFVAKDSKGVIKDSKGAIKDSKSPFKDTKKSMRDSKKIISNKLIKNNKSSNINKLESNIKNGEKAFILLARQENISLNHAKRLIDSGVVSVKNERVMIARALMPQNTRFHIIESSFEIVFEDSDLLILDKGVGVESYALETRFKPFRLINRLDRDTSGLIFLAKNDGIRNLAIKEFKARNVEKIYLALVQGKIIDEIVIKNRILTKKDSKARSFIESKNPKSKQDSKNPNLDSKKLENIESKVAISIIKPLRLIGANTLVEVQILTGATHQIRVHLASINHAILGDVIYNKDSKIKKRLMLHCQKTTLFGQEFVSKMDVEKEFGI
;
A
#
# COMPACT_ATOMS: atom_id res chain seq x y z
N MET A 1 40.38 -15.38 -62.83
CA MET A 1 40.06 -14.01 -62.35
C MET A 1 38.77 -13.90 -61.50
N SER A 2 37.94 -14.95 -61.34
CA SER A 2 36.64 -14.85 -60.63
C SER A 2 36.64 -15.04 -59.10
N TYR A 3 37.71 -15.58 -58.49
CA TYR A 3 37.71 -15.87 -57.04
C TYR A 3 38.05 -14.67 -56.13
N LYS A 4 38.70 -13.62 -56.66
CA LYS A 4 39.06 -12.41 -55.89
C LYS A 4 37.94 -11.35 -55.83
N LYS A 5 36.94 -11.41 -56.71
CA LYS A 5 35.79 -10.47 -56.74
C LYS A 5 34.71 -10.81 -55.69
N SER A 6 34.54 -12.09 -55.35
CA SER A 6 33.55 -12.57 -54.36
C SER A 6 33.87 -12.15 -52.91
N LYS A 7 35.14 -12.24 -52.48
CA LYS A 7 35.55 -11.83 -51.11
C LYS A 7 35.45 -10.32 -50.86
N LYS A 8 35.62 -9.49 -51.89
CA LYS A 8 35.55 -8.01 -51.77
C LYS A 8 34.11 -7.48 -51.63
N ASN A 9 33.12 -8.22 -52.13
CA ASN A 9 31.70 -7.87 -51.97
C ASN A 9 31.15 -8.30 -50.61
N ASN A 10 31.57 -9.45 -50.07
CA ASN A 10 31.15 -9.87 -48.73
C ASN A 10 31.72 -9.00 -47.59
N SER A 11 32.96 -8.49 -47.70
CA SER A 11 33.53 -7.60 -46.67
C SER A 11 32.81 -6.25 -46.58
N LYS A 12 32.41 -5.66 -47.73
CA LYS A 12 31.66 -4.39 -47.78
C LYS A 12 30.24 -4.52 -47.21
N VAL A 13 29.59 -5.68 -47.38
CA VAL A 13 28.24 -5.93 -46.83
C VAL A 13 28.30 -6.10 -45.30
N ILE A 14 29.31 -6.81 -44.78
CA ILE A 14 29.53 -6.99 -43.33
C ILE A 14 29.89 -5.67 -42.65
N GLU A 15 30.72 -4.84 -43.28
CA GLU A 15 31.12 -3.54 -42.74
C GLU A 15 29.97 -2.52 -42.73
N SER A 16 29.07 -2.57 -43.73
CA SER A 16 27.86 -1.72 -43.74
C SER A 16 26.84 -2.11 -42.66
N LYS A 17 26.69 -3.42 -42.38
CA LYS A 17 25.85 -3.94 -41.27
C LYS A 17 26.44 -3.56 -39.90
N ARG A 18 27.77 -3.65 -39.72
CA ARG A 18 28.46 -3.20 -38.49
C ARG A 18 28.29 -1.70 -38.24
N ARG A 19 28.43 -0.86 -39.27
CA ARG A 19 28.22 0.60 -39.15
C ARG A 19 26.76 0.97 -38.85
N LYS A 20 25.77 0.21 -39.35
CA LYS A 20 24.35 0.41 -39.01
C LYS A 20 24.05 0.04 -37.55
N ASN A 21 24.60 -1.07 -37.04
CA ASN A 21 24.42 -1.46 -35.64
C ASN A 21 25.11 -0.47 -34.67
N LEU A 22 26.32 -0.01 -34.98
CA LEU A 22 27.01 1.01 -34.17
C LEU A 22 26.24 2.34 -34.11
N LYS A 23 25.58 2.73 -35.20
CA LYS A 23 24.70 3.92 -35.24
C LYS A 23 23.39 3.73 -34.46
N LEU A 24 22.90 2.49 -34.32
CA LEU A 24 21.73 2.17 -33.50
C LEU A 24 22.06 2.16 -32.01
N ASP A 25 23.22 1.62 -31.63
CA ASP A 25 23.68 1.59 -30.23
C ASP A 25 24.06 2.98 -29.72
N THR A 26 24.70 3.81 -30.54
CA THR A 26 24.97 5.22 -30.16
C THR A 26 23.69 6.04 -30.01
N LYS A 27 22.66 5.80 -30.83
CA LYS A 27 21.33 6.43 -30.66
C LYS A 27 20.60 5.95 -29.40
N ARG A 28 20.76 4.68 -29.00
CA ARG A 28 20.24 4.17 -27.72
C ARG A 28 20.97 4.80 -26.53
N ALA A 29 22.30 4.83 -26.55
CA ALA A 29 23.12 5.46 -25.51
C ALA A 29 22.80 6.97 -25.33
N LEU A 30 22.57 7.70 -26.42
CA LEU A 30 22.14 9.11 -26.38
C LEU A 30 20.70 9.30 -25.87
N LYS A 31 19.84 8.28 -25.99
CA LYS A 31 18.47 8.29 -25.46
C LYS A 31 18.47 7.97 -23.96
N ASP A 32 19.33 7.06 -23.55
CA ASP A 32 19.52 6.66 -22.15
C ASP A 32 20.21 7.77 -21.33
N SER A 33 21.17 8.48 -21.91
CA SER A 33 21.79 9.65 -21.26
C SER A 33 20.82 10.84 -21.10
N LYS A 34 19.91 11.04 -22.07
CA LYS A 34 18.80 12.00 -21.95
C LYS A 34 17.75 11.58 -20.92
N PHE A 35 17.60 10.27 -20.67
CA PHE A 35 16.71 9.73 -19.64
C PHE A 35 17.32 9.88 -18.24
N ALA A 36 18.61 9.55 -18.10
CA ALA A 36 19.38 9.76 -16.86
C ALA A 36 19.44 11.25 -16.45
N GLY A 37 19.52 12.17 -17.43
CA GLY A 37 19.44 13.62 -17.18
C GLY A 37 18.04 14.12 -16.77
N ARG A 38 16.96 13.35 -17.02
CA ARG A 38 15.61 13.64 -16.53
C ARG A 38 15.40 13.07 -15.13
N ASP A 39 15.96 11.90 -14.85
CA ASP A 39 15.90 11.27 -13.52
C ASP A 39 16.72 12.06 -12.49
N SER A 40 17.87 12.63 -12.86
CA SER A 40 18.63 13.53 -11.98
C SER A 40 17.89 14.83 -11.67
N LYS A 41 17.10 15.37 -12.62
CA LYS A 41 16.18 16.49 -12.39
C LYS A 41 14.99 16.11 -11.49
N PHE A 42 14.57 14.85 -11.49
CA PHE A 42 13.52 14.33 -10.61
C PHE A 42 14.02 14.15 -9.17
N VAL A 43 15.20 13.57 -8.99
CA VAL A 43 15.87 13.43 -7.67
C VAL A 43 16.19 14.82 -7.07
N ALA A 44 16.56 15.80 -7.89
CA ALA A 44 16.77 17.18 -7.46
C ALA A 44 15.45 17.92 -7.10
N LYS A 45 14.30 17.50 -7.66
CA LYS A 45 12.97 18.01 -7.28
C LYS A 45 12.48 17.37 -5.98
N ASP A 46 12.71 16.08 -5.80
CA ASP A 46 12.33 15.34 -4.59
C ASP A 46 13.12 15.84 -3.36
N SER A 47 14.42 16.11 -3.53
CA SER A 47 15.24 16.72 -2.46
C SER A 47 14.80 18.15 -2.12
N LYS A 48 14.37 18.97 -3.09
CA LYS A 48 13.74 20.28 -2.82
C LYS A 48 12.37 20.17 -2.14
N GLY A 49 11.62 19.08 -2.39
CA GLY A 49 10.38 18.74 -1.69
C GLY A 49 10.62 18.41 -0.21
N VAL A 50 11.60 17.56 0.08
CA VAL A 50 12.01 17.21 1.45
C VAL A 50 12.45 18.44 2.27
N ILE A 51 13.11 19.41 1.63
CA ILE A 51 13.52 20.69 2.26
C ILE A 51 12.31 21.63 2.51
N LYS A 52 11.28 21.59 1.65
CA LYS A 52 10.03 22.34 1.86
C LYS A 52 9.17 21.73 2.97
N ASP A 53 9.10 20.40 3.04
CA ASP A 53 8.32 19.66 4.04
C ASP A 53 8.91 19.83 5.45
N SER A 54 10.25 19.90 5.55
CA SER A 54 10.93 20.23 6.80
C SER A 54 10.72 21.69 7.23
N LYS A 55 10.65 22.65 6.31
CA LYS A 55 10.26 24.05 6.62
C LYS A 55 8.78 24.20 7.00
N GLY A 56 7.89 23.37 6.43
CA GLY A 56 6.46 23.30 6.79
C GLY A 56 6.25 22.76 8.21
N ALA A 57 6.96 21.68 8.56
CA ALA A 57 6.93 21.09 9.90
C ALA A 57 7.38 22.08 11.01
N ILE A 58 8.27 23.02 10.68
CA ILE A 58 8.72 24.08 11.60
C ILE A 58 7.68 25.20 11.76
N LYS A 59 6.79 25.44 10.77
CA LYS A 59 5.69 26.41 10.87
C LYS A 59 4.47 25.86 11.63
N ASP A 60 4.19 24.57 11.51
CA ASP A 60 3.02 23.92 12.15
C ASP A 60 3.19 23.70 13.67
N SER A 61 4.42 23.83 14.20
CA SER A 61 4.70 23.77 15.64
C SER A 61 4.19 24.99 16.43
N LYS A 62 3.74 26.07 15.75
CA LYS A 62 3.28 27.32 16.38
C LYS A 62 1.75 27.49 16.51
N SER A 63 0.94 26.51 16.10
CA SER A 63 -0.54 26.62 16.14
C SER A 63 -1.32 25.83 17.23
N PRO A 64 -0.78 25.32 18.37
CA PRO A 64 -1.55 24.38 19.23
C PRO A 64 -2.67 24.99 20.09
N PHE A 65 -2.83 26.32 20.15
CA PHE A 65 -3.72 26.96 21.15
C PHE A 65 -5.16 27.23 20.71
N LYS A 66 -5.50 27.18 19.41
CA LYS A 66 -6.86 27.53 18.92
C LYS A 66 -7.80 26.34 18.71
N ASP A 67 -7.29 25.13 18.44
CA ASP A 67 -8.12 23.97 18.08
C ASP A 67 -8.64 23.14 19.27
N THR A 68 -8.12 23.37 20.47
CA THR A 68 -8.56 22.70 21.71
C THR A 68 -10.01 23.05 22.07
N LYS A 69 -10.46 24.30 21.88
CA LYS A 69 -11.84 24.71 22.23
C LYS A 69 -12.93 24.11 21.33
N LYS A 70 -12.62 23.81 20.06
CA LYS A 70 -13.60 23.27 19.10
C LYS A 70 -13.84 21.77 19.32
N SER A 71 -12.77 20.98 19.53
CA SER A 71 -12.88 19.54 19.79
C SER A 71 -13.60 19.19 21.11
N MET A 72 -13.51 20.06 22.12
CA MET A 72 -14.21 19.91 23.40
C MET A 72 -15.73 20.11 23.29
N ARG A 73 -16.22 20.91 22.34
CA ARG A 73 -17.67 21.14 22.13
C ARG A 73 -18.33 19.95 21.43
N ASP A 74 -17.67 19.40 20.41
CA ASP A 74 -18.22 18.29 19.62
C ASP A 74 -18.25 16.97 20.42
N SER A 75 -17.25 16.76 21.28
CA SER A 75 -17.17 15.57 22.15
C SER A 75 -18.23 15.59 23.27
N LYS A 76 -18.56 16.77 23.81
CA LYS A 76 -19.63 16.91 24.83
C LYS A 76 -21.02 16.57 24.27
N LYS A 77 -21.29 16.91 23.01
CA LYS A 77 -22.59 16.72 22.35
C LYS A 77 -22.87 15.25 21.99
N ILE A 78 -21.81 14.49 21.69
CA ILE A 78 -21.91 13.05 21.36
C ILE A 78 -22.14 12.20 22.62
N ILE A 79 -21.54 12.61 23.75
CA ILE A 79 -21.64 11.87 25.02
C ILE A 79 -22.98 12.17 25.72
N SER A 80 -23.49 13.41 25.70
CA SER A 80 -24.80 13.73 26.31
C SER A 80 -25.96 12.97 25.66
N ASN A 81 -25.93 12.81 24.33
CA ASN A 81 -27.01 12.13 23.60
C ASN A 81 -27.02 10.60 23.81
N LYS A 82 -25.91 10.02 24.28
CA LYS A 82 -25.81 8.57 24.52
C LYS A 82 -26.11 8.17 25.97
N LEU A 83 -26.01 9.11 26.92
CA LEU A 83 -26.18 8.88 28.36
C LEU A 83 -27.63 9.00 28.86
N ILE A 84 -28.53 9.68 28.13
CA ILE A 84 -29.95 9.85 28.56
C ILE A 84 -30.73 8.52 28.54
N LYS A 85 -30.22 7.45 27.92
CA LYS A 85 -30.97 6.19 27.75
C LYS A 85 -30.75 5.12 28.83
N ASN A 86 -29.73 5.19 29.69
CA ASN A 86 -29.45 4.12 30.66
C ASN A 86 -29.19 4.66 32.06
N ASN A 87 -30.22 4.59 32.91
CA ASN A 87 -30.17 4.95 34.33
C ASN A 87 -29.22 4.02 35.12
N LYS A 88 -28.12 4.57 35.64
CA LYS A 88 -27.38 4.12 36.86
C LYS A 88 -26.40 5.22 37.28
N SER A 89 -26.90 6.20 38.04
CA SER A 89 -26.24 7.49 38.31
C SER A 89 -25.00 7.43 39.22
N SER A 90 -24.72 6.31 39.90
CA SER A 90 -23.59 6.19 40.84
C SER A 90 -22.29 5.65 40.20
N ASN A 91 -22.39 4.84 39.13
CA ASN A 91 -21.21 4.33 38.40
C ASN A 91 -20.68 5.31 37.34
N ILE A 92 -21.51 6.26 36.91
CA ILE A 92 -21.16 7.26 35.89
C ILE A 92 -20.12 8.24 36.45
N ASN A 93 -20.28 8.71 37.69
CA ASN A 93 -19.35 9.67 38.30
C ASN A 93 -17.94 9.10 38.51
N LYS A 94 -17.80 7.80 38.77
CA LYS A 94 -16.51 7.11 38.95
C LYS A 94 -15.82 6.75 37.62
N LEU A 95 -16.60 6.50 36.55
CA LEU A 95 -16.06 6.35 35.20
C LEU A 95 -15.71 7.70 34.56
N GLU A 96 -16.52 8.74 34.77
CA GLU A 96 -16.30 10.08 34.24
C GLU A 96 -15.10 10.78 34.92
N SER A 97 -14.86 10.55 36.21
CA SER A 97 -13.67 11.06 36.90
C SER A 97 -12.37 10.42 36.39
N ASN A 98 -12.39 9.12 36.07
CA ASN A 98 -11.25 8.41 35.47
C ASN A 98 -10.99 8.82 34.01
N ILE A 99 -12.03 9.16 33.24
CA ILE A 99 -11.89 9.64 31.86
C ILE A 99 -11.36 11.09 31.82
N LYS A 100 -11.67 11.92 32.82
CA LYS A 100 -11.11 13.28 32.96
C LYS A 100 -9.59 13.30 33.21
N ASN A 101 -9.02 12.23 33.75
CA ASN A 101 -7.58 12.05 33.98
C ASN A 101 -6.89 11.09 32.98
N GLY A 102 -7.60 10.70 31.92
CA GLY A 102 -7.05 9.83 30.88
C GLY A 102 -5.95 10.51 30.07
N GLU A 103 -4.96 9.73 29.65
CA GLU A 103 -3.90 10.19 28.75
C GLU A 103 -4.11 9.58 27.37
N LYS A 104 -3.59 10.22 26.31
CA LYS A 104 -3.73 9.71 24.94
C LYS A 104 -2.98 8.38 24.80
N ALA A 105 -3.62 7.39 24.20
CA ALA A 105 -3.07 6.04 24.05
C ALA A 105 -1.63 6.01 23.49
N PHE A 106 -1.30 6.86 22.50
CA PHE A 106 0.06 6.91 21.94
C PHE A 106 1.13 7.43 22.91
N ILE A 107 0.76 8.28 23.87
CA ILE A 107 1.70 8.77 24.89
C ILE A 107 1.97 7.67 25.91
N LEU A 108 0.92 6.97 26.33
CA LEU A 108 1.03 5.83 27.23
C LEU A 108 1.87 4.71 26.60
N LEU A 109 1.61 4.35 25.34
CA LEU A 109 2.37 3.33 24.63
C LEU A 109 3.83 3.75 24.43
N ALA A 110 4.08 5.01 24.03
CA ALA A 110 5.45 5.52 23.85
C ALA A 110 6.29 5.39 25.13
N ARG A 111 5.66 5.70 26.28
CA ARG A 111 6.27 5.58 27.60
C ARG A 111 6.46 4.12 28.02
N GLN A 112 5.49 3.26 27.76
CA GLN A 112 5.57 1.83 28.08
C GLN A 112 6.70 1.14 27.32
N GLU A 113 6.81 1.39 26.02
CA GLU A 113 7.72 0.68 25.12
C GLU A 113 9.06 1.42 24.92
N ASN A 114 9.24 2.58 25.58
CA ASN A 114 10.39 3.46 25.43
C ASN A 114 10.69 3.82 23.95
N ILE A 115 9.64 4.23 23.21
CA ILE A 115 9.71 4.60 21.79
C ILE A 115 9.24 6.04 21.56
N SER A 116 9.57 6.61 20.39
CA SER A 116 9.08 7.95 20.04
C SER A 116 7.55 8.03 19.93
N LEU A 117 6.98 9.20 20.24
CA LEU A 117 5.53 9.46 20.12
C LEU A 117 5.00 9.18 18.70
N ASN A 118 5.80 9.44 17.66
CA ASN A 118 5.43 9.15 16.28
C ASN A 118 5.45 7.64 15.98
N HIS A 119 6.41 6.91 16.56
CA HIS A 119 6.45 5.46 16.44
C HIS A 119 5.23 4.83 17.13
N ALA A 120 4.91 5.24 18.35
CA ALA A 120 3.72 4.78 19.07
C ALA A 120 2.41 5.08 18.33
N LYS A 121 2.25 6.29 17.76
CA LYS A 121 1.09 6.60 16.91
C LYS A 121 0.98 5.64 15.73
N ARG A 122 2.09 5.37 15.05
CA ARG A 122 2.12 4.43 13.92
C ARG A 122 1.76 3.02 14.35
N LEU A 123 2.21 2.54 15.51
CA LEU A 123 1.85 1.21 16.04
C LEU A 123 0.36 1.11 16.41
N ILE A 124 -0.24 2.16 16.97
CA ILE A 124 -1.68 2.14 17.29
C ILE A 124 -2.51 2.27 16.02
N ASP A 125 -2.19 3.25 15.17
CA ASP A 125 -2.85 3.42 13.88
C ASP A 125 -2.66 2.16 13.02
N SER A 126 -1.55 1.43 13.26
CA SER A 126 -1.19 0.01 13.03
C SER A 126 -2.28 -1.06 13.11
N GLY A 127 -3.16 -0.88 14.09
CA GLY A 127 -3.93 -2.00 14.63
C GLY A 127 -3.08 -3.11 15.24
N VAL A 128 -1.77 -2.89 15.45
CA VAL A 128 -0.84 -3.86 16.07
C VAL A 128 -0.70 -3.63 17.56
N VAL A 129 -1.58 -2.85 18.16
CA VAL A 129 -1.58 -2.57 19.59
C VAL A 129 -2.93 -3.00 20.15
N SER A 130 -2.91 -3.79 21.22
CA SER A 130 -4.12 -4.24 21.92
C SER A 130 -4.08 -3.92 23.41
N VAL A 131 -5.26 -3.84 24.01
CA VAL A 131 -5.47 -3.71 25.45
C VAL A 131 -6.52 -4.75 25.82
N LYS A 132 -6.23 -5.66 26.77
CA LYS A 132 -7.14 -6.73 27.19
C LYS A 132 -7.73 -7.51 25.98
N ASN A 133 -6.87 -7.83 25.00
CA ASN A 133 -7.21 -8.50 23.74
C ASN A 133 -8.09 -7.72 22.75
N GLU A 134 -8.43 -6.45 23.03
CA GLU A 134 -9.09 -5.57 22.07
C GLU A 134 -8.09 -4.65 21.36
N ARG A 135 -8.17 -4.57 20.02
CA ARG A 135 -7.29 -3.70 19.23
C ARG A 135 -7.58 -2.23 19.49
N VAL A 136 -6.53 -1.47 19.79
CA VAL A 136 -6.58 -0.02 19.86
C VAL A 136 -6.32 0.52 18.45
N MET A 137 -7.34 1.13 17.84
CA MET A 137 -7.26 1.65 16.47
C MET A 137 -7.10 3.19 16.40
N ILE A 138 -7.22 3.88 17.53
CA ILE A 138 -7.23 5.34 17.60
C ILE A 138 -6.12 5.78 18.54
N ALA A 139 -4.99 6.23 17.98
CA ALA A 139 -3.83 6.70 18.75
C ALA A 139 -4.18 7.79 19.78
N ARG A 140 -5.18 8.63 19.46
CA ARG A 140 -5.61 9.76 20.29
C ARG A 140 -6.72 9.42 21.31
N ALA A 141 -7.17 8.17 21.39
CA ALA A 141 -8.16 7.77 22.38
C ALA A 141 -7.62 8.03 23.79
N LEU A 142 -8.47 8.59 24.66
CA LEU A 142 -8.13 8.75 26.07
C LEU A 142 -8.29 7.40 26.76
N MET A 143 -7.23 6.97 27.43
CA MET A 143 -7.17 5.70 28.15
C MET A 143 -6.71 5.94 29.60
N PRO A 144 -7.12 5.11 30.56
CA PRO A 144 -6.58 5.17 31.93
C PRO A 144 -5.06 5.10 31.95
N GLN A 145 -4.40 5.83 32.85
CA GLN A 145 -2.92 5.89 32.89
C GLN A 145 -2.25 4.54 33.20
N ASN A 146 -2.97 3.64 33.86
CA ASN A 146 -2.54 2.27 34.17
C ASN A 146 -2.87 1.27 33.04
N THR A 147 -3.28 1.73 31.86
CA THR A 147 -3.53 0.86 30.71
C THR A 147 -2.25 0.16 30.29
N ARG A 148 -2.27 -1.17 30.29
CA ARG A 148 -1.22 -2.01 29.73
C ARG A 148 -1.53 -2.30 28.27
N PHE A 149 -0.62 -1.92 27.40
CA PHE A 149 -0.68 -2.24 25.98
C PHE A 149 0.08 -3.54 25.71
N HIS A 150 -0.37 -4.28 24.73
CA HIS A 150 0.39 -5.36 24.14
C HIS A 150 0.60 -5.02 22.68
N ILE A 151 1.86 -4.88 22.27
CA ILE A 151 2.17 -4.88 20.85
C ILE A 151 1.90 -6.31 20.38
N ILE A 152 0.88 -6.45 19.54
CA ILE A 152 0.69 -7.64 18.73
C ILE A 152 1.93 -7.69 17.85
N GLU A 153 2.84 -8.62 18.15
CA GLU A 153 3.98 -8.84 17.29
C GLU A 153 3.46 -9.00 15.86
N SER A 154 4.01 -8.19 14.98
CA SER A 154 3.78 -8.29 13.55
C SER A 154 4.16 -9.70 13.13
N SER A 155 3.16 -10.58 12.99
CA SER A 155 3.42 -11.95 12.58
C SER A 155 3.96 -11.91 11.16
N PHE A 156 5.15 -12.45 10.98
CA PHE A 156 5.61 -12.87 9.69
C PHE A 156 6.33 -14.18 9.86
N GLU A 157 6.39 -14.94 8.78
CA GLU A 157 7.16 -16.18 8.73
C GLU A 157 8.18 -16.11 7.61
N ILE A 158 9.33 -16.72 7.80
CA ILE A 158 10.30 -16.90 6.71
C ILE A 158 9.79 -18.06 5.85
N VAL A 159 9.45 -17.74 4.61
CA VAL A 159 9.02 -18.74 3.62
C VAL A 159 10.24 -19.35 2.95
N PHE A 160 11.21 -18.50 2.60
CA PHE A 160 12.43 -18.88 1.90
C PHE A 160 13.54 -17.88 2.22
N GLU A 161 14.76 -18.37 2.35
CA GLU A 161 15.97 -17.56 2.50
C GLU A 161 17.14 -18.28 1.84
N ASP A 162 17.91 -17.55 1.03
CA ASP A 162 19.19 -17.98 0.49
C ASP A 162 20.22 -16.83 0.54
N SER A 163 21.33 -16.97 -0.19
CA SER A 163 22.37 -15.92 -0.25
C SER A 163 21.90 -14.60 -0.85
N ASP A 164 20.84 -14.61 -1.68
CA ASP A 164 20.42 -13.49 -2.52
C ASP A 164 19.02 -12.97 -2.16
N LEU A 165 18.12 -13.81 -1.65
CA LEU A 165 16.72 -13.54 -1.44
C LEU A 165 16.27 -13.89 -0.03
N LEU A 166 15.39 -13.05 0.50
CA LEU A 166 14.60 -13.31 1.70
C LEU A 166 13.12 -13.10 1.34
N ILE A 167 12.30 -14.13 1.55
CA ILE A 167 10.87 -14.11 1.26
C ILE A 167 10.12 -14.35 2.56
N LEU A 168 9.26 -13.39 2.89
CA LEU A 168 8.49 -13.40 4.12
C LEU A 168 7.00 -13.55 3.80
N ASP A 169 6.30 -14.31 4.64
CA ASP A 169 4.85 -14.28 4.71
C ASP A 169 4.43 -13.14 5.63
N LYS A 170 4.01 -12.01 5.07
CA LYS A 170 3.69 -10.81 5.84
C LYS A 170 2.29 -10.92 6.45
N GLY A 171 2.17 -10.74 7.76
CA GLY A 171 0.89 -10.59 8.45
C GLY A 171 0.16 -9.27 8.16
N VAL A 172 -1.07 -9.17 8.65
CA VAL A 172 -1.90 -7.95 8.59
C VAL A 172 -1.37 -6.90 9.56
N GLY A 173 -1.42 -5.62 9.17
CA GLY A 173 -0.99 -4.51 10.02
C GLY A 173 0.51 -4.21 9.90
N VAL A 174 1.27 -5.08 9.24
CA VAL A 174 2.70 -4.92 9.02
C VAL A 174 2.96 -4.03 7.79
N GLU A 175 3.68 -2.94 7.99
CA GLU A 175 4.14 -2.06 6.90
C GLU A 175 5.34 -2.69 6.17
N SER A 176 5.29 -2.72 4.83
CA SER A 176 6.36 -3.33 4.01
C SER A 176 7.76 -2.78 4.36
N TYR A 177 7.92 -1.45 4.45
CA TYR A 177 9.21 -0.81 4.74
C TYR A 177 9.71 -1.03 6.17
N ALA A 178 8.84 -1.42 7.11
CA ALA A 178 9.27 -1.82 8.44
C ALA A 178 10.07 -3.13 8.39
N LEU A 179 9.70 -4.05 7.50
CA LEU A 179 10.45 -5.28 7.26
C LEU A 179 11.82 -5.02 6.64
N GLU A 180 11.92 -4.12 5.67
CA GLU A 180 13.23 -3.69 5.12
C GLU A 180 14.16 -3.14 6.20
N THR A 181 13.61 -2.33 7.11
CA THR A 181 14.38 -1.74 8.20
C THR A 181 14.84 -2.80 9.20
N ARG A 182 13.99 -3.80 9.48
CA ARG A 182 14.27 -4.91 10.39
C ARG A 182 15.31 -5.88 9.83
N PHE A 183 15.26 -6.17 8.53
CA PHE A 183 16.09 -7.18 7.88
C PHE A 183 17.25 -6.60 7.08
N LYS A 184 17.94 -5.58 7.59
CA LYS A 184 19.18 -5.12 6.94
C LYS A 184 20.21 -6.26 6.86
N PRO A 185 20.95 -6.41 5.75
CA PRO A 185 21.06 -5.48 4.62
C PRO A 185 20.01 -5.68 3.50
N PHE A 186 19.04 -6.57 3.65
CA PHE A 186 18.06 -6.85 2.62
C PHE A 186 17.20 -5.62 2.25
N ARG A 187 16.80 -5.54 0.97
CA ARG A 187 16.12 -4.41 0.33
C ARG A 187 14.84 -4.87 -0.35
N LEU A 188 13.74 -4.14 -0.21
CA LEU A 188 12.45 -4.55 -0.79
C LEU A 188 12.48 -4.61 -2.32
N ILE A 189 12.04 -5.76 -2.86
CA ILE A 189 11.77 -5.96 -4.28
C ILE A 189 10.34 -5.50 -4.60
N ASN A 190 9.36 -5.91 -3.79
CA ASN A 190 7.95 -5.55 -3.95
C ASN A 190 7.37 -4.99 -2.64
N ARG A 191 6.13 -4.47 -2.71
CA ARG A 191 5.40 -3.98 -1.54
C ARG A 191 3.98 -4.53 -1.52
N LEU A 192 3.45 -4.71 -0.33
CA LEU A 192 2.03 -4.95 -0.07
C LEU A 192 1.47 -3.77 0.74
N ASP A 193 0.16 -3.52 0.62
CA ASP A 193 -0.52 -2.60 1.52
C ASP A 193 -0.38 -3.12 2.96
N ARG A 194 -0.44 -2.21 3.95
CA ARG A 194 -0.26 -2.58 5.36
C ARG A 194 -1.16 -3.73 5.80
N ASP A 195 -2.43 -3.69 5.40
CA ASP A 195 -3.43 -4.67 5.82
C ASP A 195 -3.60 -5.83 4.82
N THR A 196 -2.83 -5.85 3.72
CA THR A 196 -2.75 -7.03 2.84
C THR A 196 -1.72 -8.00 3.38
N SER A 197 -2.07 -9.27 3.57
CA SER A 197 -1.14 -10.32 4.00
C SER A 197 -0.48 -11.05 2.82
N GLY A 198 0.49 -11.89 3.10
CA GLY A 198 1.11 -12.80 2.13
C GLY A 198 2.52 -12.41 1.71
N LEU A 199 2.97 -12.98 0.60
CA LEU A 199 4.37 -12.97 0.20
C LEU A 199 4.94 -11.56 -0.09
N ILE A 200 6.05 -11.24 0.58
CA ILE A 200 6.88 -10.06 0.31
C ILE A 200 8.34 -10.48 0.11
N PHE A 201 9.00 -9.87 -0.86
CA PHE A 201 10.32 -10.27 -1.33
C PHE A 201 11.33 -9.18 -1.02
N LEU A 202 12.47 -9.58 -0.47
CA LEU A 202 13.63 -8.74 -0.23
C LEU A 202 14.87 -9.34 -0.89
N ALA A 203 15.72 -8.49 -1.45
CA ALA A 203 17.00 -8.85 -2.06
C ALA A 203 18.15 -8.49 -1.12
N LYS A 204 19.18 -9.33 -1.02
CA LYS A 204 20.35 -9.09 -0.16
C LYS A 204 21.09 -7.78 -0.49
N ASN A 205 21.11 -7.42 -1.77
CA ASN A 205 21.81 -6.24 -2.28
C ASN A 205 21.06 -5.61 -3.47
N ASP A 206 21.48 -4.40 -3.86
CA ASP A 206 20.86 -3.67 -4.97
C ASP A 206 21.09 -4.32 -6.35
N GLY A 207 22.11 -5.17 -6.51
CA GLY A 207 22.35 -5.95 -7.73
C GLY A 207 21.21 -6.92 -8.01
N ILE A 208 20.92 -7.82 -7.06
CA ILE A 208 19.80 -8.77 -7.14
C ILE A 208 18.46 -8.03 -7.23
N ARG A 209 18.29 -6.96 -6.46
CA ARG A 209 17.09 -6.13 -6.50
C ARG A 209 16.82 -5.59 -7.91
N ASN A 210 17.85 -5.10 -8.59
CA ASN A 210 17.73 -4.56 -9.94
C ASN A 210 17.42 -5.65 -10.98
N LEU A 211 17.95 -6.87 -10.81
CA LEU A 211 17.57 -8.02 -11.63
C LEU A 211 16.09 -8.36 -11.44
N ALA A 212 15.62 -8.43 -10.19
CA ALA A 212 14.21 -8.68 -9.90
C ALA A 212 13.32 -7.60 -10.54
N ILE A 213 13.67 -6.32 -10.42
CA ILE A 213 12.93 -5.21 -11.07
C ILE A 213 12.86 -5.37 -12.60
N LYS A 214 13.91 -5.92 -13.24
CA LYS A 214 13.87 -6.23 -14.68
C LYS A 214 12.85 -7.32 -15.00
N GLU A 215 12.76 -8.38 -14.19
CA GLU A 215 11.74 -9.43 -14.34
C GLU A 215 10.32 -8.85 -14.23
N PHE A 216 10.07 -7.98 -13.25
CA PHE A 216 8.79 -7.28 -13.11
C PHE A 216 8.45 -6.42 -14.34
N LYS A 217 9.44 -5.72 -14.92
CA LYS A 217 9.25 -4.91 -16.13
C LYS A 217 9.01 -5.77 -17.38
N ALA A 218 9.65 -6.94 -17.45
CA ALA A 218 9.51 -7.91 -18.53
C ALA A 218 8.19 -8.72 -18.44
N ARG A 219 7.47 -8.65 -17.31
CA ARG A 219 6.27 -9.46 -16.99
C ARG A 219 6.56 -10.96 -16.88
N ASN A 220 7.77 -11.31 -16.43
CA ASN A 220 8.15 -12.68 -16.10
C ASN A 220 7.74 -13.10 -14.68
N VAL A 221 7.20 -12.15 -13.91
CA VAL A 221 6.71 -12.37 -12.54
C VAL A 221 5.21 -12.57 -12.59
N GLU A 222 4.76 -13.74 -12.17
CA GLU A 222 3.36 -14.02 -11.89
C GLU A 222 3.06 -13.69 -10.42
N LYS A 223 1.91 -13.07 -10.16
CA LYS A 223 1.41 -12.85 -8.81
C LYS A 223 -0.05 -13.23 -8.70
N ILE A 224 -0.34 -14.14 -7.78
CA ILE A 224 -1.68 -14.64 -7.50
C ILE A 224 -2.07 -14.27 -6.07
N TYR A 225 -3.28 -13.75 -5.95
CA TYR A 225 -3.88 -13.34 -4.69
C TYR A 225 -5.18 -14.10 -4.45
N LEU A 226 -5.52 -14.32 -3.18
CA LEU A 226 -6.83 -14.75 -2.75
C LEU A 226 -7.57 -13.57 -2.12
N ALA A 227 -8.85 -13.42 -2.46
CA ALA A 227 -9.71 -12.40 -1.88
C ALA A 227 -11.12 -12.93 -1.61
N LEU A 228 -11.71 -12.55 -0.48
CA LEU A 228 -13.14 -12.76 -0.23
C LEU A 228 -13.90 -11.47 -0.57
N VAL A 229 -14.77 -11.55 -1.57
CA VAL A 229 -15.49 -10.39 -2.11
C VAL A 229 -16.98 -10.48 -1.86
N GLN A 230 -17.62 -9.33 -1.72
CA GLN A 230 -19.08 -9.26 -1.59
C GLN A 230 -19.77 -9.68 -2.89
N GLY A 231 -20.92 -10.32 -2.76
CA GLY A 231 -21.72 -10.76 -3.90
C GLY A 231 -21.22 -12.06 -4.54
N LYS A 232 -21.99 -12.53 -5.52
CA LYS A 232 -21.73 -13.78 -6.24
C LYS A 232 -21.06 -13.47 -7.58
N ILE A 233 -19.86 -14.02 -7.79
CA ILE A 233 -19.17 -14.03 -9.08
C ILE A 233 -19.23 -15.47 -9.58
N ILE A 234 -19.73 -15.65 -10.80
CA ILE A 234 -19.94 -16.98 -11.41
C ILE A 234 -18.90 -17.23 -12.51
N ASP A 235 -18.66 -16.21 -13.34
CA ASP A 235 -17.74 -16.29 -14.47
C ASP A 235 -16.40 -15.62 -14.16
N GLU A 236 -15.37 -15.99 -14.93
CA GLU A 236 -14.09 -15.29 -14.93
C GLU A 236 -14.25 -13.86 -15.47
N ILE A 237 -13.57 -12.90 -14.83
CA ILE A 237 -13.63 -11.48 -15.20
C ILE A 237 -12.21 -10.96 -15.45
N VAL A 238 -12.00 -10.35 -16.62
CA VAL A 238 -10.77 -9.61 -16.93
C VAL A 238 -11.04 -8.11 -16.84
N ILE A 239 -10.36 -7.44 -15.91
CA ILE A 239 -10.47 -5.99 -15.73
C ILE A 239 -9.21 -5.32 -16.26
N LYS A 240 -9.40 -4.43 -17.24
CA LYS A 240 -8.34 -3.61 -17.84
C LYS A 240 -8.74 -2.14 -17.82
N ASN A 241 -8.30 -1.43 -16.79
CA ASN A 241 -8.59 -0.01 -16.60
C ASN A 241 -7.31 0.78 -16.35
N ARG A 242 -7.39 2.09 -16.51
CA ARG A 242 -6.35 3.00 -16.02
C ARG A 242 -6.67 3.39 -14.58
N ILE A 243 -5.68 3.31 -13.71
CA ILE A 243 -5.77 3.68 -12.31
C ILE A 243 -5.05 4.99 -12.08
N LEU A 244 -5.79 5.96 -11.56
CA LEU A 244 -5.30 7.25 -11.07
C LEU A 244 -4.94 7.11 -9.59
N THR A 245 -3.69 7.32 -9.23
CA THR A 245 -3.23 7.31 -7.84
C THR A 245 -2.96 8.75 -7.40
N LYS A 246 -3.69 9.21 -6.38
CA LYS A 246 -3.42 10.48 -5.72
C LYS A 246 -2.53 10.24 -4.50
N LYS A 247 -1.33 10.81 -4.52
CA LYS A 247 -0.34 10.70 -3.45
C LYS A 247 -0.38 11.94 -2.54
N ASP A 248 -1.42 12.03 -1.72
CA ASP A 248 -1.46 12.98 -0.60
C ASP A 248 -0.91 12.28 0.68
N SER A 249 -1.32 12.72 1.88
CA SER A 249 -0.93 12.09 3.17
C SER A 249 -1.27 10.59 3.29
N LYS A 250 -2.27 10.11 2.53
CA LYS A 250 -2.55 8.69 2.31
C LYS A 250 -2.81 8.46 0.83
N ALA A 251 -2.12 7.47 0.24
CA ALA A 251 -2.35 7.12 -1.16
C ALA A 251 -3.77 6.59 -1.35
N ARG A 252 -4.47 7.10 -2.37
CA ARG A 252 -5.78 6.60 -2.81
C ARG A 252 -5.80 6.45 -4.32
N SER A 253 -6.50 5.43 -4.78
CA SER A 253 -6.57 5.08 -6.19
C SER A 253 -8.01 5.08 -6.69
N PHE A 254 -8.19 5.45 -7.95
CA PHE A 254 -9.49 5.57 -8.60
C PHE A 254 -9.41 5.02 -10.03
N ILE A 255 -10.49 4.44 -10.53
CA ILE A 255 -10.61 4.14 -11.95
C ILE A 255 -10.72 5.46 -12.72
N GLU A 256 -9.91 5.63 -13.75
CA GLU A 256 -10.03 6.74 -14.69
C GLU A 256 -11.37 6.64 -15.44
N SER A 257 -12.31 7.53 -15.12
CA SER A 257 -13.58 7.65 -15.86
C SER A 257 -13.31 8.24 -17.24
N LYS A 258 -13.93 7.67 -18.28
CA LYS A 258 -13.88 8.23 -19.64
C LYS A 258 -14.56 9.61 -19.73
N ASN A 259 -15.37 9.99 -18.74
CA ASN A 259 -16.03 11.29 -18.62
C ASN A 259 -15.68 11.97 -17.28
N PRO A 260 -14.89 13.06 -17.27
CA PRO A 260 -14.64 13.86 -16.06
C PRO A 260 -15.86 14.69 -15.61
N LYS A 261 -16.94 14.73 -16.41
CA LYS A 261 -18.11 15.59 -16.22
C LYS A 261 -19.37 14.79 -15.91
N SER A 262 -19.48 14.24 -14.71
CA SER A 262 -20.78 13.88 -14.12
C SER A 262 -20.62 13.49 -12.66
N LYS A 263 -20.35 14.48 -11.81
CA LYS A 263 -20.90 14.58 -10.46
C LYS A 263 -20.86 16.06 -10.11
N GLN A 264 -22.04 16.62 -9.89
CA GLN A 264 -22.30 18.03 -9.60
C GLN A 264 -21.33 18.54 -8.53
N ASP A 265 -20.45 19.44 -8.93
CA ASP A 265 -19.87 20.53 -8.14
C ASP A 265 -19.23 21.53 -9.12
N SER A 266 -19.97 21.87 -10.18
CA SER A 266 -19.64 22.97 -11.08
C SER A 266 -20.11 24.29 -10.47
N LYS A 267 -19.48 24.68 -9.35
CA LYS A 267 -19.47 26.07 -8.85
C LYS A 267 -18.11 26.40 -8.23
N ASN A 268 -17.07 26.33 -9.04
CA ASN A 268 -15.96 27.28 -8.94
C ASN A 268 -15.08 27.22 -10.20
N PRO A 269 -15.05 28.27 -11.06
CA PRO A 269 -14.23 28.27 -12.27
C PRO A 269 -12.73 28.43 -12.00
N ASN A 270 -12.34 28.70 -10.75
CA ASN A 270 -10.94 28.83 -10.33
C ASN A 270 -10.45 27.59 -9.57
N LEU A 271 -10.54 26.41 -10.20
CA LEU A 271 -9.83 25.24 -9.67
C LEU A 271 -8.40 25.24 -10.20
N ASP A 272 -7.54 25.88 -9.42
CA ASP A 272 -6.10 26.03 -9.61
C ASP A 272 -5.44 24.84 -10.32
N SER A 273 -4.76 25.15 -11.42
CA SER A 273 -3.81 24.28 -12.14
C SER A 273 -2.72 23.65 -11.26
N LYS A 274 -2.62 24.05 -9.98
CA LYS A 274 -1.75 23.46 -8.95
C LYS A 274 -2.21 22.10 -8.40
N LYS A 275 -3.47 21.69 -8.58
CA LYS A 275 -4.02 20.47 -7.93
C LYS A 275 -3.73 19.15 -8.69
N LEU A 276 -3.18 19.22 -9.90
CA LEU A 276 -2.92 18.06 -10.77
C LEU A 276 -1.49 17.49 -10.67
N GLU A 277 -0.55 18.14 -9.99
CA GLU A 277 0.88 17.75 -10.03
C GLU A 277 1.19 16.38 -9.37
N ASN A 278 0.27 15.79 -8.57
CA ASN A 278 0.52 14.56 -7.79
C ASN A 278 -0.36 13.35 -8.19
N ILE A 279 -0.85 13.32 -9.43
CA ILE A 279 -1.70 12.22 -9.93
C ILE A 279 -0.88 11.33 -10.89
N GLU A 280 -0.63 10.09 -10.50
CA GLU A 280 -0.04 9.08 -11.40
C GLU A 280 -1.13 8.28 -12.08
N SER A 281 -1.06 8.11 -13.41
CA SER A 281 -1.99 7.30 -14.19
C SER A 281 -1.27 6.08 -14.80
N LYS A 282 -1.70 4.86 -14.46
CA LYS A 282 -1.10 3.61 -14.95
C LYS A 282 -2.16 2.66 -15.49
N VAL A 283 -1.87 1.98 -16.59
CA VAL A 283 -2.70 0.86 -17.07
C VAL A 283 -2.54 -0.28 -16.06
N ALA A 284 -3.67 -0.80 -15.60
CA ALA A 284 -3.74 -1.90 -14.66
C ALA A 284 -4.56 -3.06 -15.25
N ILE A 285 -4.08 -4.28 -15.07
CA ILE A 285 -4.74 -5.50 -15.57
C ILE A 285 -4.83 -6.53 -14.45
N SER A 286 -6.05 -7.01 -14.19
CA SER A 286 -6.34 -8.08 -13.24
C SER A 286 -7.25 -9.10 -13.87
N ILE A 287 -6.95 -10.38 -13.66
CA ILE A 287 -7.78 -11.52 -14.05
C ILE A 287 -8.35 -12.10 -12.76
N ILE A 288 -9.67 -12.24 -12.68
CA ILE A 288 -10.40 -12.65 -11.47
C ILE A 288 -11.12 -13.95 -11.80
N LYS A 289 -10.71 -15.02 -11.11
CA LYS A 289 -11.30 -16.35 -11.26
C LYS A 289 -12.08 -16.70 -10.00
N PRO A 290 -13.40 -16.99 -10.08
CA PRO A 290 -14.15 -17.47 -8.93
C PRO A 290 -13.68 -18.87 -8.53
N LEU A 291 -13.42 -19.07 -7.24
CA LEU A 291 -13.02 -20.37 -6.69
C LEU A 291 -14.20 -21.07 -6.02
N ARG A 292 -14.90 -20.35 -5.13
CA ARG A 292 -15.97 -20.93 -4.31
C ARG A 292 -16.94 -19.87 -3.81
N LEU A 293 -18.24 -20.18 -3.78
CA LEU A 293 -19.25 -19.35 -3.11
C LEU A 293 -19.26 -19.63 -1.60
N ILE A 294 -19.34 -18.57 -0.80
CA ILE A 294 -19.35 -18.64 0.67
C ILE A 294 -20.52 -17.77 1.16
N GLY A 295 -21.68 -18.41 1.34
CA GLY A 295 -22.94 -17.73 1.61
C GLY A 295 -23.32 -16.76 0.48
N ALA A 296 -23.33 -15.46 0.79
CA ALA A 296 -23.61 -14.39 -0.19
C ALA A 296 -22.35 -13.79 -0.84
N ASN A 297 -21.18 -14.34 -0.55
CA ASN A 297 -19.87 -13.82 -0.97
C ASN A 297 -19.17 -14.83 -1.88
N THR A 298 -18.06 -14.42 -2.51
CA THR A 298 -17.25 -15.28 -3.38
C THR A 298 -15.79 -15.23 -2.97
N LEU A 299 -15.17 -16.39 -2.75
CA LEU A 299 -13.72 -16.51 -2.69
C LEU A 299 -13.20 -16.51 -4.14
N VAL A 300 -12.33 -15.56 -4.46
CA VAL A 300 -11.76 -15.39 -5.79
C VAL A 300 -10.24 -15.48 -5.75
N GLU A 301 -9.69 -16.04 -6.81
CA GLU A 301 -8.30 -15.89 -7.19
C GLU A 301 -8.16 -14.62 -8.05
N VAL A 302 -7.13 -13.82 -7.79
CA VAL A 302 -6.81 -12.64 -8.58
C VAL A 302 -5.37 -12.69 -9.04
N GLN A 303 -5.17 -12.86 -10.33
CA GLN A 303 -3.87 -12.71 -10.97
C GLN A 303 -3.69 -11.25 -11.39
N ILE A 304 -2.53 -10.65 -11.08
CA ILE A 304 -2.20 -9.28 -11.53
C ILE A 304 -1.04 -9.30 -12.52
N LEU A 305 -1.21 -8.63 -13.66
CA LEU A 305 -0.14 -8.47 -14.68
C LEU A 305 0.60 -7.13 -14.53
N THR A 306 0.14 -6.30 -13.60
CA THR A 306 0.66 -4.96 -13.29
C THR A 306 0.59 -4.71 -11.78
N GLY A 307 1.34 -3.73 -11.27
CA GLY A 307 1.37 -3.41 -9.85
C GLY A 307 1.06 -1.94 -9.54
N ALA A 308 -0.18 -1.50 -9.78
CA ALA A 308 -0.63 -0.17 -9.36
C ALA A 308 -1.05 -0.15 -7.87
N THR A 309 -0.97 1.02 -7.22
CA THR A 309 -1.39 1.18 -5.82
C THR A 309 -2.84 0.80 -5.65
N HIS A 310 -3.17 -0.04 -4.65
CA HIS A 310 -4.52 -0.53 -4.38
C HIS A 310 -5.22 -1.19 -5.60
N GLN A 311 -4.46 -1.73 -6.57
CA GLN A 311 -5.01 -2.19 -7.85
C GLN A 311 -6.19 -3.16 -7.69
N ILE A 312 -5.98 -4.28 -6.99
CA ILE A 312 -7.00 -5.33 -6.80
C ILE A 312 -8.24 -4.75 -6.11
N ARG A 313 -8.02 -3.95 -5.06
CA ARG A 313 -9.06 -3.34 -4.24
C ARG A 313 -9.97 -2.41 -5.06
N VAL A 314 -9.37 -1.53 -5.87
CA VAL A 314 -10.11 -0.61 -6.74
C VAL A 314 -10.81 -1.35 -7.87
N HIS A 315 -10.14 -2.30 -8.52
CA HIS A 315 -10.71 -3.09 -9.61
C HIS A 315 -11.98 -3.83 -9.14
N LEU A 316 -11.88 -4.59 -8.05
CA LEU A 316 -13.01 -5.33 -7.49
C LEU A 316 -14.16 -4.41 -7.03
N ALA A 317 -13.83 -3.28 -6.39
CA ALA A 317 -14.85 -2.30 -6.02
C ALA A 317 -15.53 -1.66 -7.25
N SER A 318 -14.80 -1.46 -8.36
CA SER A 318 -15.35 -0.84 -9.58
C SER A 318 -16.38 -1.69 -10.31
N ILE A 319 -16.39 -3.00 -10.05
CA ILE A 319 -17.39 -3.94 -10.55
C ILE A 319 -18.42 -4.33 -9.47
N ASN A 320 -18.56 -3.53 -8.41
CA ASN A 320 -19.47 -3.74 -7.26
C ASN A 320 -19.19 -4.99 -6.40
N HIS A 321 -18.04 -5.66 -6.59
CA HIS A 321 -17.60 -6.81 -5.81
C HIS A 321 -16.44 -6.43 -4.88
N ALA A 322 -16.62 -5.37 -4.08
CA ALA A 322 -15.58 -4.91 -3.17
C ALA A 322 -15.13 -6.01 -2.17
N ILE A 323 -13.84 -5.99 -1.84
CA ILE A 323 -13.26 -6.94 -0.87
C ILE A 323 -13.88 -6.71 0.51
N LEU A 324 -14.19 -7.80 1.22
CA LEU A 324 -14.69 -7.72 2.58
C LEU A 324 -13.62 -7.18 3.53
N GLY A 325 -14.04 -6.32 4.47
CA GLY A 325 -13.15 -5.62 5.39
C GLY A 325 -12.37 -4.45 4.77
N ASP A 326 -12.60 -4.10 3.50
CA ASP A 326 -11.97 -2.94 2.88
C ASP A 326 -12.61 -1.62 3.30
N VAL A 327 -12.06 -0.97 4.33
CA VAL A 327 -12.58 0.30 4.86
C VAL A 327 -12.45 1.50 3.91
N ILE A 328 -11.67 1.38 2.82
CA ILE A 328 -11.46 2.48 1.87
C ILE A 328 -12.49 2.40 0.73
N TYR A 329 -12.63 1.21 0.14
CA TYR A 329 -13.42 1.00 -1.08
C TYR A 329 -14.75 0.30 -0.82
N ASN A 330 -15.00 -0.18 0.40
CA ASN A 330 -16.27 -0.74 0.84
C ASN A 330 -16.82 0.00 2.06
N LYS A 331 -17.24 1.26 1.85
CA LYS A 331 -17.66 2.17 2.95
C LYS A 331 -18.92 1.71 3.67
N ASP A 332 -19.79 1.00 2.97
CA ASP A 332 -21.06 0.50 3.52
C ASP A 332 -20.91 -0.86 4.20
N SER A 333 -19.69 -1.42 4.22
CA SER A 333 -19.40 -2.67 4.92
C SER A 333 -19.68 -2.52 6.41
N LYS A 334 -20.76 -3.16 6.87
CA LYS A 334 -21.07 -3.36 8.30
C LYS A 334 -20.07 -4.31 8.98
N ILE A 335 -19.26 -5.00 8.19
CA ILE A 335 -18.28 -5.99 8.64
C ILE A 335 -17.00 -5.27 9.08
N LYS A 336 -16.77 -5.18 10.40
CA LYS A 336 -15.52 -4.70 11.00
C LYS A 336 -14.46 -5.81 11.07
N LYS A 337 -14.16 -6.46 9.94
CA LYS A 337 -13.12 -7.51 9.85
C LYS A 337 -11.84 -6.95 9.20
N ARG A 338 -10.74 -7.71 9.29
CA ARG A 338 -9.51 -7.45 8.52
C ARG A 338 -9.81 -7.38 7.02
N LEU A 339 -8.92 -6.74 6.26
CA LEU A 339 -8.94 -6.84 4.80
C LEU A 339 -8.72 -8.30 4.39
N MET A 340 -9.69 -8.86 3.66
CA MET A 340 -9.65 -10.24 3.16
C MET A 340 -8.97 -10.29 1.80
N LEU A 341 -7.68 -9.90 1.79
CA LEU A 341 -6.80 -9.95 0.63
C LEU A 341 -5.45 -10.51 1.06
N HIS A 342 -5.01 -11.56 0.37
CA HIS A 342 -3.80 -12.30 0.68
C HIS A 342 -3.00 -12.60 -0.60
N CYS A 343 -1.69 -12.33 -0.60
CA CYS A 343 -0.78 -12.66 -1.70
C CYS A 343 -0.30 -14.11 -1.59
N GLN A 344 -1.05 -15.04 -2.21
CA GLN A 344 -0.87 -16.48 -2.05
C GLN A 344 0.39 -17.01 -2.73
N LYS A 345 0.66 -16.54 -3.96
CA LYS A 345 1.73 -17.10 -4.78
C LYS A 345 2.42 -16.01 -5.59
N THR A 346 3.73 -16.12 -5.74
CA THR A 346 4.52 -15.24 -6.61
C THR A 346 5.64 -16.03 -7.25
N THR A 347 5.85 -15.86 -8.56
CA THR A 347 7.01 -16.42 -9.26
C THR A 347 8.08 -15.35 -9.45
N LEU A 348 9.34 -15.71 -9.25
CA LEU A 348 10.48 -14.83 -9.50
C LEU A 348 11.69 -15.68 -9.93
N PHE A 349 12.42 -15.22 -10.95
CA PHE A 349 13.55 -15.96 -11.54
C PHE A 349 13.19 -17.40 -11.96
N GLY A 350 11.95 -17.62 -12.42
CA GLY A 350 11.46 -18.93 -12.84
C GLY A 350 11.10 -19.89 -11.70
N GLN A 351 11.31 -19.49 -10.45
CA GLN A 351 10.92 -20.27 -9.26
C GLN A 351 9.56 -19.79 -8.73
N GLU A 352 8.76 -20.73 -8.25
CA GLU A 352 7.48 -20.48 -7.60
C GLU A 352 7.64 -20.43 -6.07
N PHE A 353 7.01 -19.44 -5.44
CA PHE A 353 6.90 -19.34 -3.99
C PHE A 353 5.44 -19.23 -3.60
N VAL A 354 5.04 -20.00 -2.59
CA VAL A 354 3.68 -20.08 -2.07
C VAL A 354 3.68 -19.73 -0.58
N SER A 355 2.71 -18.92 -0.17
CA SER A 355 2.47 -18.58 1.24
C SER A 355 2.10 -19.84 2.03
N LYS A 356 2.59 -19.92 3.27
CA LYS A 356 2.27 -21.01 4.21
C LYS A 356 1.02 -20.72 5.02
N MET A 357 0.45 -19.52 4.90
CA MET A 357 -0.71 -19.07 5.66
C MET A 357 -1.97 -19.84 5.26
N ASP A 358 -2.70 -20.32 6.27
CA ASP A 358 -4.05 -20.87 6.08
C ASP A 358 -5.04 -19.72 5.86
N VAL A 359 -5.28 -19.38 4.59
CA VAL A 359 -6.13 -18.27 4.20
C VAL A 359 -7.58 -18.49 4.61
N GLU A 360 -8.07 -19.74 4.61
CA GLU A 360 -9.46 -20.04 4.97
C GLU A 360 -9.69 -19.76 6.45
N LYS A 361 -8.81 -20.28 7.31
CA LYS A 361 -8.82 -19.97 8.75
C LYS A 361 -8.68 -18.48 9.03
N GLU A 362 -7.79 -17.78 8.32
CA GLU A 362 -7.57 -16.34 8.47
C GLU A 362 -8.75 -15.48 8.01
N PHE A 363 -9.49 -15.94 6.98
CA PHE A 363 -10.71 -15.29 6.52
C PHE A 363 -11.94 -15.69 7.36
N GLY A 364 -11.81 -16.75 8.17
CA GLY A 364 -12.86 -17.28 9.02
C GLY A 364 -13.98 -17.90 8.20
N ILE A 365 -13.61 -18.71 7.20
CA ILE A 365 -14.49 -19.41 6.27
C ILE A 365 -14.34 -20.92 6.35
#